data_AF-A0A9W6BZJ4-F1
#
_entry.id   AF-A0A9W6BZJ4-F1
#
_cell.length_a   1.000
_cell.length_b   1.000
_cell.length_c   1.000
_cell.angle_alpha   90.00
_cell.angle_beta   90.00
_cell.angle_gamma   90.00
#
_symmetry.space_group_name_H-M   'P 1'
#
loop_
_entity.id
_entity.type
_entity.pdbx_description
1 polymer ?
#
loop_
_entity_poly.entity_id
_entity_poly.type
_entity_poly.pdbx_seq_one_letter_code
_entity_poly.pdbx_strand_id
1 'polypeptide(L)'
;MCIQVSLKRCCLQGQREKAPARRPKHPERRRYLQAANTILSQASITSIFLSVPGLCNCRICSFARLTNIMLLQHKTALNAKRVVLASGSKQRRELLSNMGVKFEILVSRFDEKLPKDRFPSGAEYALETARHKALDVAAMVSEQQQQQHGPPVDLIISADTVVEADGVILEKPDDEEHAFQMISSLSGRDHQVHTGVSLVLPGEPDPSTGQPPFVRSFSVTTDVTFAKLSPETIRAYVASGEPFGKAGSYGIQGPAGSFVVGLRGCFYNVVGFPLHRFCAEVLALVEEGRLKL
;
A
#
# COMPACT_ATOMS: atom_id res chain seq x y z
N MET A 1 -35.85 -31.00 -31.71
CA MET A 1 -36.19 -32.28 -31.05
C MET A 1 -35.11 -32.56 -30.01
N CYS A 2 -35.50 -32.54 -28.74
CA CYS A 2 -34.65 -32.56 -27.55
C CYS A 2 -33.79 -33.80 -27.39
N ILE A 3 -32.60 -33.65 -26.79
CA ILE A 3 -32.14 -34.55 -25.72
C ILE A 3 -31.46 -33.68 -24.64
N GLN A 4 -32.11 -33.55 -23.48
CA GLN A 4 -31.51 -33.10 -22.22
C GLN A 4 -30.70 -34.25 -21.62
N VAL A 5 -29.53 -33.99 -21.04
CA VAL A 5 -29.08 -34.73 -19.85
C VAL A 5 -28.47 -33.77 -18.83
N SER A 6 -28.92 -33.97 -17.60
CA SER A 6 -28.86 -33.11 -16.43
C SER A 6 -27.52 -33.16 -15.67
N LEU A 7 -27.21 -32.06 -14.98
CA LEU A 7 -26.20 -31.96 -13.95
C LEU A 7 -26.48 -32.90 -12.77
N LYS A 8 -25.44 -33.56 -12.25
CA LYS A 8 -25.40 -34.02 -10.84
C LYS A 8 -24.11 -33.59 -10.15
N ARG A 9 -24.30 -32.88 -9.05
CA ARG A 9 -23.31 -32.52 -8.02
C ARG A 9 -22.73 -33.79 -7.37
N CYS A 10 -21.47 -33.73 -6.98
CA CYS A 10 -20.97 -34.51 -5.84
C CYS A 10 -19.95 -33.66 -5.05
N CYS A 11 -20.44 -33.02 -3.99
CA CYS A 11 -19.61 -32.70 -2.83
C CYS A 11 -19.64 -33.95 -1.93
N LEU A 12 -18.49 -34.40 -1.42
CA LEU A 12 -18.36 -35.01 -0.09
C LEU A 12 -16.87 -35.21 0.27
N GLN A 13 -16.48 -34.46 1.32
CA GLN A 13 -15.65 -34.85 2.47
C GLN A 13 -14.42 -35.75 2.30
N GLY A 14 -13.26 -35.13 2.59
CA GLY A 14 -12.32 -35.53 3.66
C GLY A 14 -11.62 -36.88 3.57
N GLN A 15 -10.28 -36.87 3.47
CA GLN A 15 -9.38 -37.55 4.41
C GLN A 15 -7.91 -37.16 4.17
N ARG A 16 -7.17 -37.03 5.28
CA ARG A 16 -5.72 -36.84 5.33
C ARG A 16 -5.05 -38.17 5.00
N GLU A 17 -4.20 -38.22 3.97
CA GLU A 17 -3.13 -39.23 3.89
C GLU A 17 -1.82 -38.61 3.39
N LYS A 18 -0.74 -38.99 4.07
CA LYS A 18 0.65 -38.54 3.85
C LYS A 18 1.18 -39.11 2.53
N ALA A 19 1.68 -38.27 1.64
CA ALA A 19 2.41 -38.72 0.45
C ALA A 19 3.92 -38.73 0.70
N PRO A 20 4.65 -39.85 0.42
CA PRO A 20 6.10 -39.90 0.58
C PRO A 20 6.82 -39.33 -0.65
N ALA A 21 7.98 -38.73 -0.40
CA ALA A 21 8.89 -38.20 -1.41
C ALA A 21 9.45 -39.31 -2.32
N ARG A 22 9.10 -39.30 -3.61
CA ARG A 22 9.91 -39.91 -4.69
C ARG A 22 9.80 -39.07 -5.97
N ARG A 23 10.94 -38.62 -6.48
CA ARG A 23 11.06 -38.06 -7.84
C ARG A 23 11.02 -39.19 -8.86
N PRO A 24 10.26 -39.07 -9.97
CA PRO A 24 10.51 -39.84 -11.18
C PRO A 24 11.33 -39.02 -12.20
N LYS A 25 12.36 -39.66 -12.76
CA LYS A 25 13.12 -39.24 -13.95
C LYS A 25 12.43 -39.85 -15.18
N HIS A 26 12.01 -39.08 -16.22
CA HIS A 26 12.03 -39.43 -17.67
C HIS A 26 11.33 -38.36 -18.57
N PRO A 27 11.41 -38.40 -19.93
CA PRO A 27 11.89 -37.32 -20.80
C PRO A 27 10.78 -36.57 -21.55
N GLU A 28 9.59 -36.43 -20.97
CA GLU A 28 8.42 -35.84 -21.66
C GLU A 28 8.43 -34.30 -21.69
N ARG A 29 9.30 -33.64 -20.92
CA ARG A 29 9.41 -32.16 -20.90
C ARG A 29 9.89 -31.55 -22.23
N ARG A 30 10.61 -32.28 -23.08
CA ARG A 30 11.11 -31.73 -24.36
C ARG A 30 10.00 -31.51 -25.39
N ARG A 31 8.95 -32.34 -25.39
CA ARG A 31 7.82 -32.18 -26.34
C ARG A 31 6.91 -31.02 -25.97
N TYR A 32 6.68 -30.76 -24.68
CA TYR A 32 5.89 -29.62 -24.24
C TYR A 32 6.61 -28.27 -24.43
N LEU A 33 7.93 -28.21 -24.22
CA LEU A 33 8.71 -27.00 -24.45
C LEU A 33 8.87 -26.65 -25.94
N GLN A 34 8.96 -27.65 -26.82
CA GLN A 34 8.97 -27.40 -28.27
C GLN A 34 7.60 -26.97 -28.79
N ALA A 35 6.50 -27.55 -28.32
CA ALA A 35 5.16 -27.11 -28.72
C ALA A 35 4.85 -25.67 -28.24
N ALA A 36 5.27 -25.30 -27.02
CA ALA A 36 5.09 -23.95 -26.49
C ALA A 36 5.93 -22.89 -27.24
N ASN A 37 7.15 -23.22 -27.64
CA ASN A 37 8.02 -22.29 -28.38
C ASN A 37 7.61 -22.13 -29.86
N THR A 38 7.01 -23.14 -30.48
CA THR A 38 6.50 -22.99 -31.86
C THR A 38 5.28 -22.05 -31.89
N ILE A 39 4.40 -22.11 -30.89
CA ILE A 39 3.22 -21.22 -30.77
C ILE A 39 3.63 -19.78 -30.49
N LEU A 40 4.73 -19.55 -29.77
CA LEU A 40 5.25 -18.22 -29.44
C LEU A 40 6.09 -17.57 -30.56
N SER A 41 6.45 -18.31 -31.61
CA SER A 41 7.32 -17.80 -32.70
C SER A 41 6.59 -17.39 -33.98
N GLN A 42 5.27 -17.59 -34.09
CA GLN A 42 4.51 -17.31 -35.33
C GLN A 42 3.30 -16.39 -35.18
N ALA A 43 3.02 -15.85 -34.00
CA ALA A 43 1.97 -14.85 -33.85
C ALA A 43 2.57 -13.44 -33.99
N SER A 44 2.60 -12.93 -35.23
CA SER A 44 2.73 -11.48 -35.49
C SER A 44 1.65 -10.76 -34.68
N ILE A 45 2.09 -9.85 -33.82
CA ILE A 45 1.25 -8.92 -33.08
C ILE A 45 0.69 -7.93 -34.10
N THR A 46 -0.39 -8.30 -34.77
CA THR A 46 -1.21 -7.33 -35.52
C THR A 46 -2.62 -7.89 -35.63
N SER A 47 -3.56 -7.12 -35.06
CA SER A 47 -4.97 -7.13 -35.45
C SER A 47 -5.80 -8.36 -35.07
N ILE A 48 -6.26 -8.46 -33.82
CA ILE A 48 -7.60 -8.99 -33.53
C ILE A 48 -8.25 -8.13 -32.42
N PHE A 49 -8.68 -6.93 -32.79
CA PHE A 49 -9.88 -6.34 -32.20
C PHE A 49 -11.03 -6.74 -33.12
N LEU A 50 -11.97 -7.55 -32.62
CA LEU A 50 -13.40 -7.44 -32.93
C LEU A 50 -14.20 -8.51 -32.15
N SER A 51 -15.10 -7.99 -31.31
CA SER A 51 -16.44 -8.51 -31.03
C SER A 51 -16.59 -9.97 -30.56
N VAL A 52 -16.51 -10.18 -29.24
CA VAL A 52 -17.37 -11.16 -28.56
C VAL A 52 -17.88 -10.54 -27.25
N PRO A 53 -19.16 -10.14 -27.14
CA PRO A 53 -19.72 -9.70 -25.86
C PRO A 53 -19.97 -10.94 -24.99
N GLY A 54 -19.41 -10.95 -23.78
CA GLY A 54 -19.81 -11.89 -22.74
C GLY A 54 -18.86 -13.04 -22.40
N LEU A 55 -17.54 -12.87 -22.51
CA LEU A 55 -16.58 -13.88 -22.03
C LEU A 55 -15.53 -13.32 -21.07
N CYS A 56 -15.59 -13.88 -19.87
CA CYS A 56 -14.48 -14.21 -18.98
C CYS A 56 -13.94 -13.13 -18.03
N ASN A 57 -14.55 -13.16 -16.84
CA ASN A 57 -13.96 -12.78 -15.56
C ASN A 57 -12.80 -13.74 -15.20
N CYS A 58 -11.74 -13.75 -16.01
CA CYS A 58 -10.59 -14.65 -15.86
C CYS A 58 -9.37 -13.89 -15.37
N ARG A 59 -8.62 -14.50 -14.43
CA ARG A 59 -7.42 -13.96 -13.74
C ARG A 59 -6.31 -13.42 -14.67
N ILE A 60 -6.43 -13.61 -15.98
CA ILE A 60 -5.50 -13.15 -17.02
C ILE A 60 -5.71 -11.65 -17.34
N CYS A 61 -6.94 -11.13 -17.27
CA CYS A 61 -7.20 -9.68 -17.45
C CYS A 61 -6.64 -8.83 -16.30
N SER A 62 -6.62 -9.37 -15.07
CA SER A 62 -6.01 -8.70 -13.93
C SER A 62 -4.47 -8.66 -14.02
N PHE A 63 -3.85 -9.56 -14.76
CA PHE A 63 -2.39 -9.60 -14.92
C PHE A 63 -1.89 -8.63 -16.00
N ALA A 64 -2.66 -8.40 -17.06
CA ALA A 64 -2.27 -7.48 -18.14
C ALA A 64 -2.27 -6.01 -17.70
N ARG A 65 -3.17 -5.58 -16.78
CA ARG A 65 -3.12 -4.23 -16.19
C ARG A 65 -1.92 -3.97 -15.28
N LEU A 66 -1.23 -5.01 -14.82
CA LEU A 66 -0.05 -4.85 -13.94
C LEU A 66 1.23 -4.52 -14.73
N THR A 67 1.20 -4.51 -16.06
CA THR A 67 2.42 -4.35 -16.87
C THR A 67 2.89 -2.90 -17.04
N ASN A 68 2.09 -1.91 -16.65
CA ASN A 68 2.41 -0.49 -16.84
C ASN A 68 2.39 0.35 -15.55
N ILE A 69 2.65 -0.26 -14.39
CA ILE A 69 2.61 0.40 -13.05
C ILE A 69 3.86 1.27 -12.77
N MET A 70 4.77 1.39 -13.74
CA MET A 70 6.04 2.06 -13.50
C MET A 70 5.89 3.57 -13.72
N LEU A 71 5.64 4.27 -12.63
CA LEU A 71 5.64 5.74 -12.52
C LEU A 71 6.93 6.37 -13.09
N LEU A 72 8.00 5.58 -13.22
CA LEU A 72 9.26 5.96 -13.84
C LEU A 72 9.10 6.59 -15.23
N GLN A 73 8.16 6.12 -16.06
CA GLN A 73 7.91 6.69 -17.39
C GLN A 73 7.26 8.09 -17.33
N HIS A 74 6.51 8.37 -16.25
CA HIS A 74 5.87 9.66 -16.01
C HIS A 74 6.65 10.55 -15.04
N LYS A 75 7.86 10.14 -14.63
CA LYS A 75 8.65 10.86 -13.62
C LYS A 75 8.95 12.30 -14.03
N THR A 76 9.35 12.52 -15.28
CA THR A 76 9.66 13.87 -15.79
C THR A 76 8.44 14.77 -15.73
N ALA A 77 7.28 14.25 -16.14
CA ALA A 77 6.01 14.95 -16.09
C ALA A 77 5.57 15.24 -14.65
N LEU A 78 5.63 14.26 -13.75
CA LEU A 78 5.30 14.45 -12.34
C LEU A 78 6.21 15.49 -11.69
N ASN A 79 7.49 15.52 -12.06
CA ASN A 79 8.45 16.50 -11.56
C ASN A 79 8.27 17.91 -12.17
N ALA A 80 7.45 18.05 -13.21
CA ALA A 80 7.00 19.35 -13.71
C ALA A 80 5.75 19.86 -12.97
N LYS A 81 5.15 19.03 -12.12
CA LYS A 81 4.02 19.38 -11.25
C LYS A 81 4.49 19.88 -9.91
N ARG A 82 3.64 20.70 -9.28
CA ARG A 82 3.83 21.11 -7.90
C ARG A 82 3.19 20.07 -6.97
N VAL A 83 4.03 19.18 -6.46
CA VAL A 83 3.64 18.11 -5.52
C VAL A 83 3.95 18.54 -4.08
N VAL A 84 3.02 18.32 -3.16
CA VAL A 84 3.20 18.59 -1.73
C VAL A 84 3.11 17.28 -0.94
N LEU A 85 4.11 17.00 -0.13
CA LEU A 85 4.08 15.95 0.89
C LEU A 85 3.55 16.53 2.20
N ALA A 86 2.34 16.14 2.57
CA ALA A 86 1.64 16.50 3.81
C ALA A 86 2.14 15.70 5.02
N SER A 87 3.45 15.60 5.21
CA SER A 87 4.03 14.76 6.27
C SER A 87 5.36 15.26 6.82
N GLY A 88 5.50 15.25 8.15
CA GLY A 88 6.76 15.50 8.85
C GLY A 88 7.72 14.30 8.88
N SER A 89 7.27 13.09 8.48
CA SER A 89 8.08 11.87 8.57
C SER A 89 9.33 11.93 7.69
N LYS A 90 10.49 11.68 8.30
CA LYS A 90 11.77 11.54 7.58
C LYS A 90 11.76 10.33 6.63
N GLN A 91 11.19 9.21 7.07
CA GLN A 91 11.14 7.98 6.28
C GLN A 91 10.34 8.16 4.98
N ARG A 92 9.15 8.79 5.06
CA ARG A 92 8.31 9.03 3.87
C ARG A 92 9.00 9.94 2.86
N ARG A 93 9.67 10.98 3.36
CA ARG A 93 10.49 11.88 2.55
C ARG A 93 11.61 11.13 1.83
N GLU A 94 12.34 10.28 2.54
CA GLU A 94 13.43 9.48 1.96
C GLU A 94 12.90 8.51 0.90
N LEU A 95 11.79 7.83 1.16
CA LEU A 95 11.20 6.89 0.19
C LEU A 95 10.78 7.57 -1.11
N LEU A 96 10.07 8.71 -1.04
CA LEU A 96 9.64 9.45 -2.22
C LEU A 96 10.84 10.10 -2.96
N SER A 97 11.82 10.61 -2.23
CA SER A 97 13.05 11.15 -2.81
C SER A 97 13.87 10.09 -3.52
N ASN A 98 13.93 8.85 -2.99
CA ASN A 98 14.62 7.74 -3.62
C ASN A 98 13.95 7.30 -4.94
N MET A 99 12.65 7.53 -5.09
CA MET A 99 11.96 7.39 -6.38
C MET A 99 12.28 8.54 -7.35
N GLY A 100 12.88 9.62 -6.86
CA GLY A 100 13.21 10.83 -7.60
C GLY A 100 12.02 11.73 -7.88
N VAL A 101 10.96 11.65 -7.06
CA VAL A 101 9.83 12.58 -7.08
C VAL A 101 10.28 13.89 -6.43
N LYS A 102 10.04 15.02 -7.09
CA LYS A 102 10.22 16.36 -6.53
C LYS A 102 8.95 16.76 -5.80
N PHE A 103 9.07 17.21 -4.56
CA PHE A 103 7.95 17.66 -3.75
C PHE A 103 8.38 18.71 -2.73
N GLU A 104 7.43 19.55 -2.34
CA GLU A 104 7.51 20.45 -1.20
C GLU A 104 7.02 19.73 0.06
N ILE A 105 7.48 20.14 1.24
CA ILE A 105 6.98 19.60 2.51
C ILE A 105 6.11 20.68 3.15
N LEU A 106 4.86 20.34 3.43
CA LEU A 106 3.94 21.19 4.18
C LEU A 106 3.23 20.33 5.22
N VAL A 107 3.61 20.46 6.49
CA VAL A 107 3.07 19.61 7.56
C VAL A 107 1.69 20.09 7.97
N SER A 108 0.73 19.17 8.06
CA SER A 108 -0.63 19.44 8.53
C SER A 108 -0.64 19.93 9.99
N ARG A 109 -1.60 20.79 10.30
CA ARG A 109 -1.93 21.27 11.65
C ARG A 109 -2.99 20.41 12.36
N PHE A 110 -3.50 19.38 11.69
CA PHE A 110 -4.54 18.50 12.22
C PHE A 110 -4.05 17.73 13.45
N ASP A 111 -4.79 17.81 14.56
CA ASP A 111 -4.51 17.03 15.78
C ASP A 111 -4.90 15.57 15.54
N GLU A 112 -3.93 14.66 15.63
CA GLU A 112 -4.04 13.24 15.29
C GLU A 112 -4.79 12.43 16.37
N LYS A 113 -5.86 12.99 16.95
CA LYS A 113 -6.63 12.39 18.06
C LYS A 113 -8.04 12.07 17.64
N LEU A 114 -8.18 11.31 16.56
CA LEU A 114 -9.47 10.75 16.23
C LEU A 114 -9.85 9.71 17.30
N PRO A 115 -11.12 9.66 17.71
CA PRO A 115 -11.60 8.66 18.67
C PRO A 115 -11.51 7.26 18.05
N LYS A 116 -10.51 6.47 18.48
CA LYS A 116 -10.16 5.15 17.92
C LYS A 116 -11.31 4.14 17.96
N ASP A 117 -12.17 4.25 18.98
CA ASP A 117 -13.37 3.43 19.19
C ASP A 117 -14.43 3.59 18.09
N ARG A 118 -14.35 4.66 17.29
CA ARG A 118 -15.26 4.87 16.14
C ARG A 118 -14.87 4.09 14.89
N PHE A 119 -13.70 3.45 14.88
CA PHE A 119 -13.18 2.77 13.71
C PHE A 119 -13.17 1.26 13.94
N PRO A 120 -13.63 0.46 12.97
CA PRO A 120 -13.66 -1.00 13.10
C PRO A 120 -12.27 -1.64 12.94
N SER A 121 -11.28 -0.90 12.44
CA SER A 121 -9.89 -1.36 12.30
C SER A 121 -8.90 -0.21 12.27
N GLY A 122 -7.63 -0.50 12.55
CA GLY A 122 -6.50 0.41 12.38
C GLY A 122 -6.31 0.85 10.93
N ALA A 123 -6.72 0.03 9.95
CA ALA A 123 -6.69 0.40 8.54
C ALA A 123 -7.62 1.57 8.22
N GLU A 124 -8.84 1.57 8.75
CA GLU A 124 -9.80 2.67 8.57
C GLU A 124 -9.41 3.91 9.36
N TYR A 125 -8.91 3.72 10.57
CA TYR A 125 -8.36 4.81 11.38
C TYR A 125 -7.24 5.55 10.64
N ALA A 126 -6.22 4.82 10.16
CA ALA A 126 -5.09 5.41 9.46
C ALA A 126 -5.52 6.08 8.13
N LEU A 127 -6.47 5.48 7.42
CA LEU A 127 -7.03 6.04 6.19
C LEU A 127 -7.68 7.41 6.46
N GLU A 128 -8.49 7.50 7.50
CA GLU A 128 -9.24 8.70 7.84
C GLU A 128 -8.33 9.80 8.41
N THR A 129 -7.35 9.41 9.24
CA THR A 129 -6.30 10.33 9.72
C THR A 129 -5.49 10.91 8.56
N ALA A 130 -5.09 10.07 7.58
CA ALA A 130 -4.39 10.53 6.38
C ALA A 130 -5.25 11.51 5.57
N ARG A 131 -6.56 11.23 5.44
CA ARG A 131 -7.53 12.07 4.74
C ARG A 131 -7.67 13.45 5.38
N HIS A 132 -7.84 13.52 6.70
CA HIS A 132 -7.94 14.79 7.41
C HIS A 132 -6.66 15.63 7.28
N LYS A 133 -5.48 15.00 7.41
CA LYS A 133 -4.19 15.68 7.17
C LYS A 133 -4.08 16.26 5.77
N ALA A 134 -4.54 15.51 4.76
CA ALA A 134 -4.48 15.96 3.36
C ALA A 134 -5.41 17.16 3.10
N LEU A 135 -6.62 17.12 3.65
CA LEU A 135 -7.61 18.19 3.50
C LEU A 135 -7.23 19.47 4.25
N ASP A 136 -6.65 19.34 5.44
CA ASP A 136 -6.09 20.47 6.18
C ASP A 136 -4.99 21.18 5.37
N VAL A 137 -4.05 20.42 4.79
CA VAL A 137 -3.03 20.99 3.89
C VAL A 137 -3.64 21.58 2.62
N ALA A 138 -4.70 20.99 2.05
CA ALA A 138 -5.40 21.55 0.90
C ALA A 138 -6.04 22.91 1.22
N ALA A 139 -6.64 23.06 2.41
CA ALA A 139 -7.18 24.33 2.88
C ALA A 139 -6.07 25.38 3.04
N MET A 140 -4.95 25.02 3.72
CA MET A 140 -3.79 25.90 3.90
C MET A 140 -3.21 26.38 2.56
N VAL A 141 -3.08 25.50 1.57
CA VAL A 141 -2.59 25.84 0.24
C VAL A 141 -3.56 26.78 -0.48
N SER A 142 -4.87 26.56 -0.34
CA SER A 142 -5.90 27.41 -0.95
C SER A 142 -5.84 28.83 -0.39
N GLU A 143 -5.67 28.97 0.94
CA GLU A 143 -5.46 30.26 1.60
C GLU A 143 -4.20 30.97 1.08
N GLN A 144 -3.08 30.24 0.94
CA GLN A 144 -1.82 30.79 0.41
C GLN A 144 -1.95 31.27 -1.04
N GLN A 145 -2.66 30.53 -1.90
CA GLN A 145 -2.88 30.89 -3.30
C GLN A 145 -3.74 32.15 -3.46
N GLN A 146 -4.69 32.37 -2.54
CA GLN A 146 -5.48 33.61 -2.53
C GLN A 146 -4.62 34.83 -2.15
N GLN A 147 -3.60 34.63 -1.33
CA GLN A 147 -2.71 35.70 -0.85
C GLN A 147 -1.51 35.95 -1.78
N GLN A 148 -1.03 34.92 -2.47
CA GLN A 148 0.15 34.97 -3.33
C GLN A 148 -0.15 34.37 -4.70
N HIS A 149 0.21 35.10 -5.77
CA HIS A 149 0.08 34.66 -7.17
C HIS A 149 1.14 33.59 -7.53
N GLY A 150 1.14 32.47 -6.82
CA GLY A 150 2.00 31.31 -7.08
C GLY A 150 1.35 30.26 -7.99
N PRO A 151 2.12 29.31 -8.53
CA PRO A 151 1.56 28.19 -9.28
C PRO A 151 0.65 27.32 -8.39
N PRO A 152 -0.45 26.79 -8.96
CA PRO A 152 -1.34 25.93 -8.21
C PRO A 152 -0.62 24.65 -7.76
N VAL A 153 -1.03 24.09 -6.62
CA VAL A 153 -0.59 22.75 -6.21
C VAL A 153 -1.40 21.73 -7.00
N ASP A 154 -0.69 20.85 -7.72
CA ASP A 154 -1.31 19.83 -8.56
C ASP A 154 -1.68 18.57 -7.77
N LEU A 155 -0.87 18.20 -6.78
CA LEU A 155 -1.04 16.96 -6.02
C LEU A 155 -0.56 17.13 -4.57
N ILE A 156 -1.41 16.80 -3.61
CA ILE A 156 -1.05 16.68 -2.19
C ILE A 156 -1.07 15.20 -1.82
N ILE A 157 0.00 14.74 -1.18
CA ILE A 157 0.19 13.36 -0.73
C ILE A 157 0.25 13.38 0.79
N SER A 158 -0.71 12.71 1.45
CA SER A 158 -0.70 12.50 2.88
C SER A 158 -0.62 11.01 3.20
N ALA A 159 -0.02 10.67 4.33
CA ALA A 159 -0.04 9.30 4.83
C ALA A 159 0.01 9.26 6.36
N ASP A 160 -0.63 8.23 6.90
CA ASP A 160 -0.63 7.90 8.31
C ASP A 160 -0.36 6.41 8.52
N THR A 161 0.40 6.05 9.54
CA THR A 161 0.82 4.67 9.76
C THR A 161 0.59 4.30 11.22
N VAL A 162 -0.10 3.19 11.46
CA VAL A 162 -0.34 2.63 12.79
C VAL A 162 -0.01 1.15 12.83
N VAL A 163 0.26 0.65 14.03
CA VAL A 163 0.38 -0.79 14.29
C VAL A 163 -0.88 -1.25 15.02
N GLU A 164 -1.40 -2.42 14.68
CA GLU A 164 -2.54 -3.03 15.35
C GLU A 164 -2.19 -4.44 15.82
N ALA A 165 -2.49 -4.75 17.07
CA ALA A 165 -2.38 -6.08 17.64
C ALA A 165 -3.61 -6.38 18.49
N ASP A 166 -4.27 -7.52 18.26
CA ASP A 166 -5.52 -7.93 18.94
C ASP A 166 -6.63 -6.86 18.98
N GLY A 167 -6.79 -6.08 17.91
CA GLY A 167 -7.77 -4.99 17.86
C GLY A 167 -7.36 -3.71 18.58
N VAL A 168 -6.12 -3.64 19.10
CA VAL A 168 -5.58 -2.45 19.78
C VAL A 168 -4.65 -1.69 18.84
N ILE A 169 -4.98 -0.43 18.56
CA ILE A 169 -4.18 0.48 17.75
C ILE A 169 -3.04 1.08 18.60
N LEU A 170 -1.81 0.79 18.21
CA LEU A 170 -0.56 1.28 18.78
C LEU A 170 0.01 2.39 17.89
N GLU A 171 0.08 3.60 18.45
CA GLU A 171 0.66 4.77 17.80
C GLU A 171 2.11 4.97 18.26
N LYS A 172 2.55 6.21 18.38
CA LYS A 172 3.88 6.56 18.91
C LYS A 172 3.85 6.42 20.43
N PRO A 173 4.93 5.94 21.07
CA PRO A 173 5.01 5.90 22.52
C PRO A 173 5.11 7.32 23.09
N ASP A 174 4.52 7.52 24.27
CA ASP A 174 4.61 8.77 25.02
C ASP A 174 5.94 8.87 25.79
N ASP A 175 6.39 7.74 26.32
CA ASP A 175 7.61 7.61 27.13
C ASP A 175 8.28 6.23 26.98
N GLU A 176 9.39 6.04 27.68
CA GLU A 176 10.17 4.78 27.68
C GLU A 176 9.37 3.56 28.16
N GLU A 177 8.52 3.74 29.17
CA GLU A 177 7.72 2.65 29.74
C GLU A 177 6.62 2.23 28.77
N HIS A 178 5.96 3.21 28.14
CA HIS A 178 4.99 2.94 27.08
C HIS A 178 5.66 2.21 25.90
N ALA A 179 6.86 2.60 25.49
CA ALA A 179 7.62 1.90 24.46
C ALA A 179 7.96 0.45 24.87
N PHE A 180 8.38 0.22 26.11
CA PHE A 180 8.64 -1.12 26.65
C PHE A 180 7.38 -1.99 26.62
N GLN A 181 6.24 -1.45 27.04
CA GLN A 181 4.95 -2.15 27.06
C GLN A 181 4.47 -2.49 25.65
N MET A 182 4.58 -1.55 24.70
CA MET A 182 4.25 -1.80 23.29
C MET A 182 5.10 -2.93 22.71
N ILE A 183 6.42 -2.89 22.84
CA ILE A 183 7.28 -3.95 22.29
C ILE A 183 7.06 -5.29 23.00
N SER A 184 6.79 -5.26 24.30
CA SER A 184 6.45 -6.46 25.06
C SER A 184 5.16 -7.10 24.58
N SER A 185 4.14 -6.31 24.21
CA SER A 185 2.87 -6.84 23.69
C SER A 185 2.99 -7.47 22.30
N LEU A 186 3.96 -7.02 21.49
CA LEU A 186 4.27 -7.57 20.17
C LEU A 186 5.20 -8.80 20.21
N SER A 187 5.94 -8.99 21.31
CA SER A 187 6.97 -10.04 21.45
C SER A 187 6.43 -11.46 21.26
N GLY A 188 6.93 -12.15 20.22
CA GLY A 188 6.58 -13.54 19.89
C GLY A 188 5.22 -13.70 19.19
N ARG A 189 4.71 -12.64 18.56
CA ARG A 189 3.35 -12.60 18.00
C ARG A 189 3.33 -12.01 16.59
N ASP A 190 2.20 -12.23 15.90
CA ASP A 190 1.86 -11.53 14.67
C ASP A 190 1.12 -10.23 15.03
N HIS A 191 1.40 -9.16 14.28
CA HIS A 191 0.69 -7.89 14.33
C HIS A 191 0.59 -7.29 12.93
N GLN A 192 -0.25 -6.28 12.78
CA GLN A 192 -0.52 -5.66 11.49
C GLN A 192 0.01 -4.23 11.46
N VAL A 193 0.63 -3.86 10.35
CA VAL A 193 1.00 -2.47 10.07
C VAL A 193 0.08 -1.94 8.98
N HIS A 194 -0.64 -0.88 9.30
CA HIS A 194 -1.55 -0.22 8.39
C HIS A 194 -0.99 1.14 8.00
N THR A 195 -0.90 1.43 6.70
CA THR A 195 -0.70 2.81 6.23
C THR A 195 -1.90 3.25 5.41
N GLY A 196 -2.57 4.30 5.87
CA GLY A 196 -3.53 5.06 5.07
C GLY A 196 -2.80 6.10 4.24
N VAL A 197 -3.21 6.27 2.99
CA VAL A 197 -2.67 7.30 2.07
C VAL A 197 -3.83 8.04 1.44
N SER A 198 -3.71 9.36 1.35
CA SER A 198 -4.67 10.23 0.66
C SER A 198 -3.96 11.09 -0.36
N LEU A 199 -4.47 11.05 -1.59
CA LEU A 199 -4.07 11.86 -2.72
C LEU A 199 -5.16 12.90 -2.95
N VAL A 200 -4.81 14.17 -2.89
CA VAL A 200 -5.74 15.28 -3.13
C VAL A 200 -5.27 16.04 -4.36
N LEU A 201 -6.20 16.30 -5.28
CA LEU A 201 -6.01 17.14 -6.46
C LEU A 201 -6.79 18.45 -6.22
N PRO A 202 -6.14 19.53 -5.74
CA PRO A 202 -6.84 20.72 -5.25
C PRO A 202 -7.74 21.40 -6.28
N GLY A 203 -7.35 21.41 -7.55
CA GLY A 203 -8.11 22.05 -8.64
C GLY A 203 -9.12 21.14 -9.35
N GLU A 204 -9.11 19.84 -9.08
CA GLU A 204 -9.98 18.89 -9.76
C GLU A 204 -11.30 18.74 -8.98
N PRO A 205 -12.46 18.73 -9.66
CA PRO A 205 -13.75 18.61 -8.98
C PRO A 205 -13.99 17.17 -8.49
N ASP A 206 -14.54 17.07 -7.28
CA ASP A 206 -15.04 15.80 -6.77
C ASP A 206 -16.32 15.39 -7.52
N PRO A 207 -16.44 14.16 -8.04
CA PRO A 207 -17.63 13.70 -8.76
C PRO A 207 -18.93 13.76 -7.96
N SER A 208 -18.86 13.68 -6.63
CA SER A 208 -20.03 13.67 -5.76
C SER A 208 -20.56 15.07 -5.47
N THR A 209 -19.68 16.07 -5.37
CA THR A 209 -20.06 17.45 -5.04
C THR A 209 -20.06 18.38 -6.25
N GLY A 210 -19.37 17.99 -7.33
CA GLY A 210 -19.06 18.84 -8.47
C GLY A 210 -18.09 19.98 -8.16
N GLN A 211 -17.51 20.02 -6.95
CA GLN A 211 -16.62 21.07 -6.47
C GLN A 211 -15.26 20.50 -6.08
N PRO A 212 -14.17 21.25 -6.26
CA PRO A 212 -12.87 20.86 -5.74
C PRO A 212 -12.84 20.83 -4.20
N PRO A 213 -11.93 20.04 -3.59
CA PRO A 213 -10.92 19.21 -4.24
C PRO A 213 -11.36 17.75 -4.44
N PHE A 214 -10.82 17.07 -5.45
CA PHE A 214 -10.95 15.63 -5.62
C PHE A 214 -10.03 14.89 -4.64
N VAL A 215 -10.55 13.86 -3.97
CA VAL A 215 -9.81 13.07 -2.99
C VAL A 215 -9.84 11.58 -3.36
N ARG A 216 -8.66 10.95 -3.36
CA ARG A 216 -8.51 9.49 -3.46
C ARG A 216 -7.74 8.97 -2.27
N SER A 217 -8.38 8.10 -1.49
CA SER A 217 -7.77 7.50 -0.30
C SER A 217 -7.72 5.97 -0.45
N PHE A 218 -6.63 5.36 0.01
CA PHE A 218 -6.47 3.91 0.07
C PHE A 218 -5.62 3.51 1.28
N SER A 219 -5.78 2.29 1.79
CA SER A 219 -4.95 1.75 2.86
C SER A 219 -4.25 0.45 2.42
N VAL A 220 -3.10 0.18 3.04
CA VAL A 220 -2.36 -1.07 2.85
C VAL A 220 -2.04 -1.67 4.21
N THR A 221 -2.35 -2.95 4.37
CA THR A 221 -2.04 -3.75 5.55
C THR A 221 -0.88 -4.68 5.26
N THR A 222 0.00 -4.90 6.23
CA THR A 222 1.09 -5.88 6.16
C THR A 222 1.21 -6.59 7.49
N ASP A 223 1.19 -7.92 7.47
CA ASP A 223 1.43 -8.73 8.67
C ASP A 223 2.92 -8.79 8.95
N VAL A 224 3.31 -8.62 10.21
CA VAL A 224 4.68 -8.72 10.69
C VAL A 224 4.70 -9.68 11.88
N THR A 225 5.67 -10.60 11.88
CA THR A 225 5.87 -11.57 12.96
C THR A 225 7.13 -11.21 13.72
N PHE A 226 7.03 -11.00 15.03
CA PHE A 226 8.19 -10.85 15.91
C PHE A 226 8.63 -12.18 16.52
N ALA A 227 9.94 -12.33 16.70
CA ALA A 227 10.52 -13.35 17.54
C ALA A 227 10.14 -13.11 19.01
N LYS A 228 10.29 -14.14 19.85
CA LYS A 228 10.17 -13.94 21.29
C LYS A 228 11.36 -13.14 21.79
N LEU A 229 11.11 -11.97 22.36
CA LEU A 229 12.10 -11.06 22.91
C LEU A 229 12.18 -11.19 24.42
N SER A 230 13.40 -11.12 24.98
CA SER A 230 13.60 -11.04 26.43
C SER A 230 13.41 -9.60 26.92
N PRO A 231 13.00 -9.38 28.19
CA PRO A 231 12.89 -8.04 28.76
C PRO A 231 14.18 -7.20 28.66
N GLU A 232 15.35 -7.86 28.74
CA GLU A 232 16.66 -7.20 28.62
C GLU A 232 16.89 -6.68 27.21
N THR A 233 16.49 -7.46 26.20
CA THR A 233 16.55 -7.06 24.79
C THR A 233 15.65 -5.85 24.53
N ILE A 234 14.44 -5.87 25.08
CA ILE A 234 13.47 -4.78 24.91
C ILE A 234 14.00 -3.51 25.59
N ARG A 235 14.52 -3.60 26.81
CA ARG A 235 15.12 -2.44 27.51
C ARG A 235 16.31 -1.87 26.75
N ALA A 236 17.22 -2.72 26.26
CA ALA A 236 18.36 -2.27 25.47
C ALA A 236 17.92 -1.56 24.18
N TYR A 237 16.85 -2.04 23.56
CA TYR A 237 16.26 -1.42 22.39
C TYR A 237 15.59 -0.08 22.69
N VAL A 238 14.83 0.03 23.79
CA VAL A 238 14.27 1.30 24.25
C VAL A 238 15.36 2.33 24.53
N ALA A 239 16.43 1.91 25.22
CA ALA A 239 17.59 2.76 25.50
C ALA A 239 18.34 3.24 24.25
N SER A 240 18.15 2.59 23.09
CA SER A 240 18.74 3.05 21.83
C SER A 240 18.10 4.33 21.29
N GLY A 241 16.91 4.70 21.80
CA GLY A 241 16.12 5.83 21.31
C GLY A 241 15.40 5.58 19.98
N GLU A 242 15.59 4.41 19.35
CA GLU A 242 14.92 4.09 18.09
C GLU A 242 13.39 4.07 18.17
N PRO A 243 12.75 3.56 19.24
CA PRO A 243 11.29 3.48 19.32
C PRO A 243 10.53 4.80 19.10
N PHE A 244 11.14 5.91 19.49
CA PHE A 244 10.46 7.19 19.55
C PHE A 244 10.10 7.72 18.16
N GLY A 245 8.89 8.27 18.08
CA GLY A 245 8.36 8.82 16.83
C GLY A 245 7.89 7.78 15.80
N LYS A 246 7.81 6.49 16.17
CA LYS A 246 7.35 5.40 15.29
C LYS A 246 6.12 4.70 15.86
N ALA A 247 5.21 4.32 14.96
CA ALA A 247 4.04 3.55 15.34
C ALA A 247 4.44 2.16 15.85
N GLY A 248 3.80 1.72 16.94
CA GLY A 248 4.12 0.45 17.60
C GLY A 248 5.55 0.40 18.18
N SER A 249 6.21 1.56 18.35
CA SER A 249 7.54 1.67 18.95
C SER A 249 8.67 0.97 18.17
N TYR A 250 8.54 0.75 16.86
CA TYR A 250 9.64 0.19 16.08
C TYR A 250 9.81 0.62 14.63
N GLY A 251 11.08 0.58 14.18
CA GLY A 251 11.47 0.69 12.77
C GLY A 251 12.16 -0.56 12.25
N ILE A 252 11.58 -1.19 11.22
CA ILE A 252 12.11 -2.43 10.61
C ILE A 252 13.51 -2.26 9.98
N GLN A 253 13.91 -1.03 9.64
CA GLN A 253 15.23 -0.73 9.08
C GLN A 253 16.33 -0.55 10.14
N GLY A 254 15.94 -0.37 11.41
CA GLY A 254 16.85 -0.18 12.54
C GLY A 254 17.14 -1.49 13.30
N PRO A 255 17.58 -1.40 14.57
CA PRO A 255 17.87 -2.55 15.42
C PRO A 255 16.68 -3.51 15.57
N ALA A 256 15.44 -3.00 15.50
CA ALA A 256 14.22 -3.83 15.53
C ALA A 256 14.08 -4.76 14.32
N GLY A 257 14.84 -4.55 13.24
CA GLY A 257 14.96 -5.53 12.16
C GLY A 257 15.45 -6.90 12.65
N SER A 258 16.16 -6.97 13.78
CA SER A 258 16.56 -8.23 14.43
C SER A 258 15.40 -8.95 15.14
N PHE A 259 14.26 -8.29 15.36
CA PHE A 259 13.07 -8.87 15.98
C PHE A 259 12.18 -9.56 14.95
N VAL A 260 12.23 -9.12 13.68
CA VAL A 260 11.30 -9.55 12.64
C VAL A 260 11.69 -10.94 12.12
N VAL A 261 10.83 -11.93 12.37
CA VAL A 261 10.95 -13.30 11.83
C VAL A 261 10.51 -13.34 10.37
N GLY A 262 9.47 -12.57 10.04
CA GLY A 262 8.94 -12.53 8.70
C GLY A 262 7.89 -11.44 8.52
N LEU A 263 7.60 -11.14 7.26
CA LEU A 263 6.51 -10.26 6.87
C LEU A 263 5.68 -10.88 5.75
N ARG A 264 4.38 -10.60 5.73
CA ARG A 264 3.47 -10.94 4.63
C ARG A 264 2.78 -9.66 4.16
N GLY A 265 3.24 -9.12 3.04
CA GLY A 265 2.71 -7.89 2.47
C GLY A 265 3.79 -6.99 1.90
N CYS A 266 3.62 -5.67 2.04
CA CYS A 266 4.50 -4.68 1.45
C CYS A 266 5.55 -4.22 2.46
N PHE A 267 6.83 -4.50 2.20
CA PHE A 267 7.93 -4.02 3.06
C PHE A 267 7.92 -2.50 3.24
N TYR A 268 7.76 -1.73 2.15
CA TYR A 268 7.73 -0.27 2.23
C TYR A 268 6.52 0.28 3.02
N ASN A 269 5.42 -0.47 3.09
CA ASN A 269 4.30 -0.14 3.97
C ASN A 269 4.74 -0.15 5.44
N VAL A 270 5.54 -1.14 5.85
CA VAL A 270 6.09 -1.22 7.22
C VAL A 270 7.10 -0.10 7.49
N VAL A 271 7.84 0.34 6.48
CA VAL A 271 8.72 1.52 6.59
C VAL A 271 7.91 2.82 6.75
N GLY A 272 6.66 2.84 6.28
CA GLY A 272 5.71 3.95 6.49
C GLY A 272 5.10 4.54 5.21
N PHE A 273 5.35 3.96 4.03
CA PHE A 273 4.69 4.38 2.79
C PHE A 273 4.60 3.26 1.73
N PRO A 274 3.40 2.83 1.31
CA PRO A 274 3.22 1.71 0.38
C PRO A 274 3.52 2.10 -1.08
N LEU A 275 4.81 2.18 -1.44
CA LEU A 275 5.27 2.71 -2.75
C LEU A 275 4.57 2.08 -3.96
N HIS A 276 4.42 0.75 -3.98
CA HIS A 276 3.77 0.07 -5.11
C HIS A 276 2.31 0.52 -5.28
N ARG A 277 1.53 0.53 -4.18
CA ARG A 277 0.12 0.93 -4.24
C ARG A 277 -0.01 2.41 -4.60
N PHE A 278 0.86 3.26 -4.04
CA PHE A 278 0.95 4.66 -4.43
C PHE A 278 1.18 4.85 -5.94
N CYS A 279 2.15 4.15 -6.54
CA CYS A 279 2.41 4.26 -7.98
C CYS A 279 1.17 3.86 -8.80
N ALA A 280 0.53 2.75 -8.43
CA ALA A 280 -0.67 2.27 -9.12
C ALA A 280 -1.81 3.30 -9.06
N GLU A 281 -2.02 3.92 -7.91
CA GLU A 281 -3.08 4.91 -7.72
C GLU A 281 -2.82 6.22 -8.46
N VAL A 282 -1.56 6.69 -8.47
CA VAL A 282 -1.18 7.86 -9.28
C VAL A 282 -1.40 7.59 -10.76
N LEU A 283 -1.04 6.41 -11.27
CA LEU A 283 -1.28 6.06 -12.66
C LEU A 283 -2.75 5.93 -12.99
N ALA A 284 -3.56 5.37 -12.09
CA ALA A 284 -5.01 5.36 -12.26
C ALA A 284 -5.58 6.78 -12.39
N LEU A 285 -5.08 7.76 -11.62
CA LEU A 285 -5.47 9.16 -11.78
C LEU A 285 -5.08 9.75 -13.15
N VAL A 286 -3.97 9.32 -13.72
CA VAL A 286 -3.53 9.71 -15.06
C VAL A 286 -4.43 9.09 -16.13
N GLU A 287 -4.69 7.79 -16.04
CA GLU A 287 -5.56 7.06 -16.97
C GLU A 287 -7.00 7.58 -16.96
N GLU A 288 -7.48 8.04 -15.80
CA GLU A 288 -8.78 8.69 -15.65
C GLU A 288 -8.80 10.16 -16.14
N GLY A 289 -7.64 10.70 -16.55
CA GLY A 289 -7.52 12.09 -17.02
C GLY A 289 -7.61 13.15 -15.92
N ARG A 290 -7.58 12.75 -14.63
CA ARG A 290 -7.64 13.66 -13.47
C ARG A 290 -6.29 14.29 -13.18
N LEU A 291 -5.22 13.50 -13.22
CA LEU A 291 -3.85 13.99 -13.08
C LEU A 291 -3.18 14.04 -14.46
N LYS A 292 -3.00 15.25 -15.00
CA LYS A 292 -2.39 15.44 -16.33
C LYS A 292 -0.86 15.40 -16.20
N LEU A 293 -0.24 14.27 -16.55
CA LEU A 293 1.21 14.08 -16.64
C LEU A 293 1.66 14.10 -18.10
#